data_AF-A0A5J5I9Y3-F1
#
_entry.id   AF-A0A5J5I9Y3-F1
#
_cell.length_a   1.000
_cell.length_b   1.000
_cell.length_c   1.000
_cell.angle_alpha   90.00
_cell.angle_beta   90.00
_cell.angle_gamma   90.00
#
_symmetry.space_group_name_H-M   'P 1'
#
loop_
_entity.id
_entity.type
_entity.pdbx_description
1 polymer ?
#
loop_
_entity_poly.entity_id
_entity_poly.type
_entity_poly.pdbx_seq_one_letter_code
_entity_poly.pdbx_strand_id
1 'polypeptide(L)'
;MMAFDKPRFRALSVEEAHLRHALLAALNGRRIGRALLCAHIPNPPTSVRPEPVEGLPLSLDTQSNTQIHSVPTNNDWFRCAEDLAFRLHRLDGHPVRTDATDGPAMATLLDAANPLLCEIEAALGLTLDPTDIGKRPSAATLTAHITLNDGPLPVAAMDLALSPDTPILPVPAPFAPALLGHIPLPARILIDGPRLSPTDAAALAPGDLLLIGAAPLMAGVGLPGAPVVPGRILPAERLFRPMS
;
A
#
# COMPACT_ATOMS: atom_id res chain seq x y z
N MET A 1 -31.61 0.53 -19.89
CA MET A 1 -31.17 0.19 -18.52
C MET A 1 -29.66 0.03 -18.58
N MET A 2 -28.89 1.09 -18.29
CA MET A 2 -27.42 1.02 -18.33
C MET A 2 -26.94 0.34 -17.06
N ALA A 3 -26.19 -0.76 -17.21
CA ALA A 3 -25.52 -1.41 -16.11
C ALA A 3 -24.48 -0.44 -15.56
N PHE A 4 -24.65 0.00 -14.31
CA PHE A 4 -23.60 0.75 -13.62
C PHE A 4 -22.38 -0.16 -13.48
N ASP A 5 -21.31 0.24 -14.15
CA ASP A 5 -20.02 -0.42 -14.10
C ASP A 5 -19.57 -0.47 -12.63
N LYS A 6 -19.21 -1.67 -12.16
CA LYS A 6 -18.84 -1.92 -10.76
C LYS A 6 -17.71 -0.94 -10.37
N PRO A 7 -17.73 -0.33 -9.17
CA PRO A 7 -16.70 0.63 -8.79
C PRO A 7 -15.31 0.02 -8.98
N ARG A 8 -14.46 0.70 -9.76
CA ARG A 8 -13.08 0.28 -10.10
C ARG A 8 -12.17 0.15 -8.87
N PHE A 9 -12.61 0.70 -7.74
CA PHE A 9 -11.94 0.60 -6.45
C PHE A 9 -12.82 -0.20 -5.50
N ARG A 10 -12.26 -1.27 -4.93
CA ARG A 10 -12.88 -1.97 -3.81
C ARG A 10 -13.05 -0.95 -2.68
N ALA A 11 -14.28 -0.77 -2.20
CA ALA A 11 -14.51 0.01 -0.99
C ALA A 11 -13.74 -0.67 0.16
N LEU A 12 -12.85 0.08 0.80
CA LEU A 12 -12.18 -0.37 2.02
C LEU A 12 -13.20 -0.34 3.16
N SER A 13 -13.24 -1.40 3.96
CA SER A 13 -13.99 -1.35 5.22
C SER A 13 -13.30 -0.40 6.19
N VAL A 14 -14.03 0.04 7.22
CA VAL A 14 -13.48 0.93 8.25
C VAL A 14 -12.34 0.24 9.00
N GLU A 15 -12.51 -1.06 9.27
CA GLU A 15 -11.56 -1.94 9.92
C GLU A 15 -10.28 -2.07 9.08
N GLU A 16 -10.39 -2.35 7.78
CA GLU A 16 -9.24 -2.43 6.88
C GLU A 16 -8.50 -1.07 6.81
N ALA A 17 -9.23 0.05 6.73
CA ALA A 17 -8.62 1.38 6.73
C ALA A 17 -7.89 1.70 8.04
N HIS A 18 -8.48 1.34 9.18
CA HIS A 18 -7.86 1.53 10.49
C HIS A 18 -6.60 0.68 10.65
N LEU A 19 -6.66 -0.59 10.28
CA LEU A 19 -5.52 -1.51 10.32
C LEU A 19 -4.37 -1.01 9.44
N ARG A 20 -4.65 -0.57 8.21
CA ARG A 20 -3.64 0.02 7.31
C ARG A 20 -2.94 1.22 7.96
N HIS A 21 -3.71 2.11 8.57
CA HIS A 21 -3.16 3.30 9.23
C HIS A 21 -2.30 2.93 10.44
N ALA A 22 -2.82 2.08 11.33
CA ALA A 22 -2.15 1.64 12.54
C ALA A 22 -0.84 0.91 12.25
N LEU A 23 -0.84 -0.02 11.28
CA LEU A 23 0.37 -0.75 10.88
C LEU A 23 1.45 0.19 10.35
N LEU A 24 1.07 1.12 9.45
CA LEU A 24 2.01 2.07 8.88
C LEU A 24 2.56 3.02 9.94
N ALA A 25 1.74 3.49 10.88
CA ALA A 25 2.15 4.37 11.96
C ALA A 25 3.05 3.66 12.99
N ALA A 26 2.83 2.37 13.23
CA ALA A 26 3.64 1.59 14.15
C ALA A 26 5.02 1.27 13.57
N LEU A 27 5.12 0.92 12.28
CA LEU A 27 6.37 0.43 11.69
C LEU A 27 7.27 1.54 11.15
N ASN A 28 6.69 2.56 10.50
CA ASN A 28 7.47 3.61 9.85
C ASN A 28 8.17 4.49 10.90
N GLY A 29 9.50 4.40 10.95
CA GLY A 29 10.35 5.30 11.73
C GLY A 29 11.17 4.60 12.79
N ARG A 30 10.89 3.32 13.03
CA ARG A 30 11.64 2.48 13.96
C ARG A 30 13.04 2.20 13.47
N ARG A 31 13.96 1.99 14.40
CA ARG A 31 15.38 1.77 14.12
C ARG A 31 15.85 0.45 14.68
N ILE A 32 16.60 -0.28 13.87
CA ILE A 32 17.38 -1.43 14.29
C ILE A 32 18.84 -1.08 14.02
N GLY A 33 19.57 -0.76 15.09
CA GLY A 33 20.89 -0.14 14.97
C GLY A 33 20.80 1.21 14.23
N ARG A 34 21.54 1.32 13.12
CA ARG A 34 21.52 2.51 12.23
C ARG A 34 20.45 2.46 11.14
N ALA A 35 19.86 1.29 10.91
CA ALA A 35 18.93 1.07 9.82
C ALA A 35 17.50 1.48 10.21
N LEU A 36 16.73 1.95 9.24
CA LEU A 36 15.41 2.52 9.43
C LEU A 36 14.32 1.64 8.79
N LEU A 37 13.28 1.34 9.57
CA LEU A 37 12.12 0.61 9.10
C LEU A 37 11.18 1.52 8.29
N CYS A 38 10.84 1.04 7.10
CA CYS A 38 9.84 1.59 6.21
C CYS A 38 8.82 0.50 5.87
N ALA A 39 7.54 0.79 6.04
CA ALA A 39 6.45 -0.06 5.62
C ALA A 39 5.59 0.66 4.59
N HIS A 40 5.19 -0.05 3.55
CA HIS A 40 4.18 0.41 2.60
C HIS A 40 3.24 -0.73 2.27
N ILE A 41 1.97 -0.41 2.02
CA ILE A 41 0.98 -1.40 1.59
C ILE A 41 0.70 -1.08 0.12
N PRO A 42 1.11 -1.94 -0.83
CA PRO A 42 0.84 -1.72 -2.23
C PRO A 42 -0.68 -1.60 -2.41
N ASN A 43 -1.12 -0.66 -3.23
CA ASN A 43 -2.49 -0.72 -3.69
C ASN A 43 -2.67 -2.03 -4.47
N PRO A 44 -3.80 -2.75 -4.30
CA PRO A 44 -4.05 -3.91 -5.13
C PRO A 44 -3.91 -3.49 -6.59
N PRO A 45 -3.22 -4.29 -7.43
CA PRO A 45 -3.04 -3.93 -8.83
C PRO A 45 -4.41 -3.72 -9.47
N THR A 46 -4.64 -2.52 -10.01
CA THR A 46 -5.77 -2.21 -10.90
C THR A 46 -5.57 -3.01 -12.19
N SER A 47 -5.96 -4.28 -12.18
CA SER A 47 -6.04 -5.09 -13.38
C SER A 47 -7.29 -4.67 -14.17
N VAL A 48 -7.11 -3.71 -15.08
CA VAL A 48 -7.79 -3.75 -16.37
C VAL A 48 -6.70 -3.51 -17.42
N ARG A 49 -6.18 -4.61 -17.99
CA ARG A 49 -5.57 -4.54 -19.31
C ARG A 49 -6.69 -4.11 -20.26
N PRO A 50 -6.56 -3.02 -21.03
CA PRO A 50 -7.44 -2.85 -22.18
C PRO A 50 -7.18 -4.04 -23.11
N GLU A 51 -8.24 -4.77 -23.45
CA GLU A 51 -8.24 -5.74 -24.55
C GLU A 51 -7.56 -5.10 -25.77
N PRO A 52 -6.60 -5.76 -26.44
CA PRO A 52 -6.03 -5.23 -27.65
C PRO A 52 -7.14 -5.15 -28.70
N VAL A 53 -7.43 -3.92 -29.16
CA VAL A 53 -8.26 -3.73 -30.34
C VAL A 53 -7.49 -4.33 -31.51
N GLU A 54 -7.96 -5.48 -32.00
CA GLU A 54 -7.43 -6.08 -33.23
C GLU A 54 -7.57 -5.12 -34.39
N GLY A 55 -6.45 -4.83 -35.04
CA GLY A 55 -6.43 -4.15 -36.35
C GLY A 55 -5.91 -2.72 -36.31
N LEU A 56 -4.58 -2.56 -36.17
CA LEU A 56 -3.78 -1.52 -36.84
C LEU A 56 -2.30 -1.93 -36.79
N PRO A 57 -1.52 -1.75 -37.88
CA PRO A 57 -0.16 -2.26 -37.99
C PRO A 57 0.82 -1.48 -37.12
N LEU A 58 1.70 -2.21 -36.43
CA LEU A 58 2.83 -1.71 -35.66
C LEU A 58 3.88 -1.09 -36.59
N SER A 59 4.16 0.20 -36.39
CA SER A 59 5.42 0.83 -36.81
C SER A 59 6.33 1.03 -35.60
N LEU A 60 7.60 0.75 -35.84
CA LEU A 60 8.71 0.62 -34.92
C LEU A 60 9.11 1.90 -34.16
N ASP A 61 9.82 1.64 -33.05
CA ASP A 61 10.81 2.45 -32.34
C ASP A 61 10.34 3.60 -31.44
N THR A 62 10.48 3.40 -30.12
CA THR A 62 11.55 4.04 -29.32
C THR A 62 11.62 3.41 -27.93
N GLN A 63 12.84 3.03 -27.56
CA GLN A 63 13.24 2.43 -26.28
C GLN A 63 12.96 3.35 -25.08
N SER A 64 12.52 2.77 -23.97
CA SER A 64 12.93 3.16 -22.61
C SER A 64 12.60 2.07 -21.59
N ASN A 65 13.51 1.12 -21.51
CA ASN A 65 14.08 0.53 -20.30
C ASN A 65 13.29 0.70 -18.98
N THR A 66 12.56 -0.34 -18.58
CA THR A 66 12.63 -0.83 -17.20
C THR A 66 12.48 -2.33 -17.27
N GLN A 67 13.60 -3.03 -17.34
CA GLN A 67 13.69 -4.46 -17.29
C GLN A 67 13.12 -4.91 -15.93
N ILE A 68 11.85 -5.34 -15.93
CA ILE A 68 11.24 -6.04 -14.81
C ILE A 68 12.06 -7.32 -14.64
N HIS A 69 12.99 -7.30 -13.69
CA HIS A 69 13.64 -8.50 -13.23
C HIS A 69 12.57 -9.40 -12.63
N SER A 70 12.08 -10.33 -13.44
CA SER A 70 11.38 -11.52 -12.98
C SER A 70 12.38 -12.37 -12.18
N VAL A 71 12.45 -12.11 -10.87
CA VAL A 71 13.13 -12.95 -9.88
C VAL A 71 12.29 -14.23 -9.69
N PRO A 72 12.89 -15.42 -9.50
CA PRO A 72 12.16 -16.67 -9.42
C PRO A 72 11.14 -16.64 -8.27
N THR A 73 9.90 -17.00 -8.57
CA THR A 73 8.81 -17.17 -7.61
C THR A 73 9.06 -18.40 -6.73
N ASN A 74 9.81 -18.24 -5.64
CA ASN A 74 9.54 -19.05 -4.46
C ASN A 74 8.46 -18.34 -3.64
N ASN A 75 7.24 -18.81 -3.82
CA ASN A 75 6.00 -18.20 -3.36
C ASN A 75 5.67 -18.54 -1.90
N ASP A 76 6.63 -19.09 -1.16
CA ASP A 76 6.35 -19.67 0.15
C ASP A 76 6.51 -18.63 1.26
N TRP A 77 5.61 -18.76 2.22
CA TRP A 77 5.41 -17.91 3.37
C TRP A 77 5.66 -18.73 4.62
N PHE A 78 6.38 -18.14 5.57
CA PHE A 78 6.41 -18.59 6.94
C PHE A 78 5.05 -18.29 7.57
N ARG A 79 4.29 -19.35 7.88
CA ARG A 79 2.95 -19.26 8.44
C ARG A 79 3.04 -19.22 9.96
N CYS A 80 2.45 -18.19 10.54
CA CYS A 80 2.32 -18.02 11.97
C CYS A 80 0.88 -18.34 12.41
N ALA A 81 0.57 -18.15 13.68
CA ALA A 81 -0.79 -18.30 14.19
C ALA A 81 -1.75 -17.26 13.56
N GLU A 82 -3.06 -17.51 13.64
CA GLU A 82 -4.11 -16.50 13.41
C GLU A 82 -4.06 -15.80 12.03
N ASP A 83 -3.89 -16.58 10.97
CA ASP A 83 -3.85 -16.08 9.58
C ASP A 83 -2.74 -15.04 9.30
N LEU A 84 -1.72 -15.01 10.16
CA LEU A 84 -0.52 -14.21 9.99
C LEU A 84 0.53 -15.01 9.22
N ALA A 85 1.21 -14.36 8.29
CA ALA A 85 2.36 -14.98 7.63
C ALA A 85 3.34 -13.92 7.17
N PHE A 86 4.61 -14.30 7.03
CA PHE A 86 5.62 -13.43 6.46
C PHE A 86 6.48 -14.14 5.41
N ARG A 87 7.15 -13.33 4.59
CA ARG A 87 8.08 -13.83 3.58
C ARG A 87 9.30 -12.93 3.53
N LEU A 88 10.48 -13.52 3.67
CA LEU A 88 11.76 -12.81 3.58
C LEU A 88 12.23 -12.76 2.12
N HIS A 89 12.56 -11.57 1.64
CA HIS A 89 13.12 -11.34 0.30
C HIS A 89 14.61 -11.04 0.34
N ARG A 90 15.06 -10.35 1.39
CA ARG A 90 16.45 -9.91 1.58
C ARG A 90 16.78 -9.89 3.05
N LEU A 91 18.00 -10.30 3.38
CA LEU A 91 18.57 -10.22 4.72
C LEU A 91 20.08 -9.96 4.61
N ASP A 92 20.64 -9.14 5.49
CA ASP A 92 22.04 -8.70 5.46
C ASP A 92 22.52 -8.19 4.09
N GLY A 93 21.62 -7.53 3.35
CA GLY A 93 21.89 -7.01 2.01
C GLY A 93 21.88 -8.08 0.91
N HIS A 94 21.60 -9.35 1.22
CA HIS A 94 21.61 -10.46 0.26
C HIS A 94 20.20 -10.99 -0.02
N PRO A 95 19.85 -11.30 -1.28
CA PRO A 95 18.57 -11.94 -1.59
C PRO A 95 18.44 -13.27 -0.87
N VAL A 96 17.30 -13.49 -0.23
CA VAL A 96 16.99 -14.76 0.44
C VAL A 96 16.49 -15.75 -0.60
N ARG A 97 17.01 -16.98 -0.55
CA ARG A 97 16.46 -18.13 -1.27
C ARG A 97 16.00 -19.13 -0.23
N THR A 98 14.71 -19.38 -0.19
CA THR A 98 14.15 -20.43 0.65
C THR A 98 14.19 -21.75 -0.11
N ASP A 99 14.60 -22.82 0.54
CA ASP A 99 14.29 -24.18 0.13
C ASP A 99 13.61 -24.83 1.34
N ALA A 100 12.31 -25.12 1.23
CA ALA A 100 11.52 -25.63 2.34
C ALA A 100 12.00 -27.02 2.81
N THR A 101 12.85 -27.69 2.05
CA THR A 101 13.41 -29.00 2.40
C THR A 101 14.69 -28.92 3.23
N ASP A 102 15.32 -27.74 3.33
CA ASP A 102 16.55 -27.51 4.10
C ASP A 102 16.26 -26.86 5.47
N GLY A 103 15.86 -27.68 6.43
CA GLY A 103 15.54 -27.25 7.80
C GLY A 103 16.66 -26.46 8.51
N PRO A 104 17.93 -26.93 8.49
CA PRO A 104 19.06 -26.18 9.07
C PRO A 104 19.29 -24.80 8.45
N ALA A 105 19.16 -24.67 7.12
CA ALA A 105 19.27 -23.37 6.46
C ALA A 105 18.12 -22.43 6.87
N MET A 106 16.91 -22.96 7.05
CA MET A 106 15.75 -22.18 7.51
C MET A 106 15.90 -21.72 8.95
N ALA A 107 16.40 -22.57 9.86
CA ALA A 107 16.68 -22.15 11.23
C ALA A 107 17.71 -21.00 11.25
N THR A 108 18.81 -21.14 10.50
CA THR A 108 19.84 -20.10 10.39
C THR A 108 19.30 -18.79 9.82
N LEU A 109 18.42 -18.87 8.82
CA LEU A 109 17.75 -17.71 8.23
C LEU A 109 16.85 -16.99 9.25
N LEU A 110 16.08 -17.74 10.04
CA LEU A 110 15.20 -17.18 11.06
C LEU A 110 16.00 -16.56 12.20
N ASP A 111 17.09 -17.20 12.64
CA ASP A 111 18.01 -16.64 13.64
C ASP A 111 18.61 -15.31 13.17
N ALA A 112 19.02 -15.22 11.91
CA ALA A 112 19.54 -13.99 11.33
C ALA A 112 18.44 -12.91 11.17
N ALA A 113 17.19 -13.30 10.88
CA ALA A 113 16.06 -12.40 10.76
C ALA A 113 15.50 -11.95 12.13
N ASN A 114 15.87 -12.63 13.22
CA ASN A 114 15.29 -12.44 14.55
C ASN A 114 15.25 -10.98 15.02
N PRO A 115 16.30 -10.15 14.85
CA PRO A 115 16.23 -8.73 15.25
C PRO A 115 15.12 -7.95 14.52
N LEU A 116 14.88 -8.24 13.24
CA LEU A 116 13.80 -7.63 12.45
C LEU A 116 12.43 -8.14 12.91
N LEU A 117 12.29 -9.45 13.12
CA LEU A 117 11.05 -10.05 13.58
C LEU A 117 10.65 -9.51 14.96
N CYS A 118 11.57 -9.50 15.92
CA CYS A 118 11.31 -8.98 17.27
C CYS A 118 10.88 -7.50 17.27
N GLU A 119 11.48 -6.66 16.41
CA GLU A 119 11.07 -5.25 16.33
C GLU A 119 9.65 -5.11 15.75
N ILE A 120 9.27 -5.93 14.76
CA ILE A 120 7.93 -5.94 14.19
C ILE A 120 6.91 -6.47 15.22
N GLU A 121 7.24 -7.54 15.92
CA GLU A 121 6.43 -8.09 17.02
C GLU A 121 6.19 -7.03 18.10
N ALA A 122 7.25 -6.35 18.57
CA ALA A 122 7.16 -5.30 19.56
C ALA A 122 6.39 -4.07 19.06
N ALA A 123 6.49 -3.74 17.77
CA ALA A 123 5.79 -2.63 17.17
C ALA A 123 4.28 -2.86 17.03
N LEU A 124 3.89 -4.09 16.68
CA LEU A 124 2.51 -4.43 16.35
C LEU A 124 1.78 -5.20 17.45
N GLY A 125 2.50 -5.66 18.48
CA GLY A 125 1.96 -6.56 19.50
C GLY A 125 1.56 -7.92 18.94
N LEU A 126 2.31 -8.42 17.96
CA LEU A 126 2.07 -9.70 17.27
C LEU A 126 3.12 -10.74 17.68
N THR A 127 2.85 -12.01 17.34
CA THR A 127 3.82 -13.10 17.48
C THR A 127 4.12 -13.70 16.10
N LEU A 128 5.37 -13.56 15.66
CA LEU A 128 5.91 -14.06 14.40
C LEU A 128 6.70 -15.35 14.63
N ASP A 129 6.04 -16.34 15.23
CA ASP A 129 6.61 -17.68 15.42
C ASP A 129 6.14 -18.61 14.28
N PRO A 130 7.03 -19.01 13.36
CA PRO A 130 6.66 -19.80 12.20
C PRO A 130 6.38 -21.26 12.57
N THR A 131 5.19 -21.74 12.22
CA THR A 131 4.73 -23.12 12.46
C THR A 131 4.87 -24.02 11.23
N ASP A 132 4.80 -23.44 10.02
CA ASP A 132 4.85 -24.14 8.75
C ASP A 132 5.36 -23.20 7.63
N ILE A 133 5.79 -23.77 6.50
CA ILE A 133 6.17 -23.04 5.30
C ILE A 133 5.22 -23.43 4.17
N GLY A 134 4.52 -22.46 3.59
CA GLY A 134 3.62 -22.75 2.48
C GLY A 134 2.96 -21.53 1.87
N LYS A 135 1.80 -21.69 1.26
CA LYS A 135 1.10 -20.57 0.59
C LYS A 135 0.65 -19.51 1.60
N ARG A 136 0.56 -18.25 1.15
CA ARG A 136 -0.07 -17.17 1.93
C ARG A 136 -1.45 -17.62 2.47
N PRO A 137 -1.78 -17.36 3.74
CA PRO A 137 -3.13 -17.61 4.27
C PRO A 137 -4.18 -16.90 3.43
N SER A 138 -5.32 -17.55 3.16
CA SER A 138 -6.37 -16.98 2.32
C SER A 138 -7.13 -15.84 3.00
N ALA A 139 -7.21 -15.85 4.33
CA ALA A 139 -7.80 -14.77 5.12
C ALA A 139 -6.90 -13.53 5.19
N ALA A 140 -5.60 -13.67 4.91
CA ALA A 140 -4.64 -12.57 4.91
C ALA A 140 -4.77 -11.70 3.64
N THR A 141 -5.80 -10.84 3.64
CA THR A 141 -6.12 -9.99 2.49
C THR A 141 -5.24 -8.74 2.40
N LEU A 142 -4.62 -8.34 3.51
CA LEU A 142 -3.67 -7.23 3.57
C LEU A 142 -2.23 -7.77 3.50
N THR A 143 -1.39 -7.13 2.70
CA THR A 143 0.04 -7.45 2.61
C THR A 143 0.85 -6.17 2.71
N ALA A 144 1.60 -6.00 3.79
CA ALA A 144 2.54 -4.90 3.96
C ALA A 144 3.93 -5.31 3.49
N HIS A 145 4.55 -4.47 2.67
CA HIS A 145 5.95 -4.58 2.29
C HIS A 145 6.80 -3.77 3.27
N ILE A 146 7.71 -4.44 3.95
CA ILE A 146 8.56 -3.87 5.00
C ILE A 146 10.01 -3.92 4.54
N THR A 147 10.71 -2.79 4.63
CA THR A 147 12.13 -2.70 4.34
C THR A 147 12.87 -2.08 5.51
N LEU A 148 14.07 -2.59 5.76
CA LEU A 148 15.04 -2.02 6.69
C LEU A 148 16.15 -1.38 5.87
N ASN A 149 16.27 -0.06 5.96
CA ASN A 149 17.09 0.74 5.04
C ASN A 149 18.30 1.35 5.74
N ASP A 150 19.48 1.19 5.13
CA ASP A 150 20.76 1.74 5.59
C ASP A 150 21.62 2.12 4.39
N GLY A 151 21.05 2.95 3.50
CA GLY A 151 21.66 3.33 2.23
C GLY A 151 20.72 3.12 1.04
N PRO A 152 21.26 3.05 -0.20
CA PRO A 152 20.47 3.00 -1.43
C PRO A 152 19.77 1.65 -1.66
N LEU A 153 20.24 0.58 -1.00
CA LEU A 153 19.61 -0.73 -1.03
C LEU A 153 19.19 -1.12 0.40
N PRO A 154 18.03 -1.78 0.57
CA PRO A 154 17.61 -2.26 1.88
C PRO A 154 18.57 -3.34 2.38
N VAL A 155 18.90 -3.30 3.67
CA VAL A 155 19.64 -4.39 4.33
C VAL A 155 18.73 -5.58 4.60
N ALA A 156 17.45 -5.35 4.83
CA ALA A 156 16.45 -6.41 4.88
C ALA A 156 15.14 -5.99 4.19
N ALA A 157 14.45 -6.95 3.60
CA ALA A 157 13.15 -6.73 2.97
C ALA A 157 12.26 -7.95 3.18
N MET A 158 11.01 -7.72 3.54
CA MET A 158 10.04 -8.77 3.79
C MET A 158 8.61 -8.33 3.47
N ASP A 159 7.74 -9.30 3.25
CA ASP A 159 6.30 -9.09 3.23
C ASP A 159 5.70 -9.61 4.54
N LEU A 160 4.72 -8.90 5.06
CA LEU A 160 3.87 -9.32 6.16
C LEU A 160 2.43 -9.38 5.66
N ALA A 161 1.82 -10.55 5.70
CA ALA A 161 0.43 -10.79 5.34
C ALA A 161 -0.40 -10.99 6.60
N LEU A 162 -1.53 -10.28 6.70
CA LEU A 162 -2.42 -10.30 7.85
C LEU A 162 -3.89 -10.19 7.42
N SER A 163 -4.76 -10.78 8.24
CA SER A 163 -6.21 -10.64 8.12
C SER A 163 -6.65 -9.23 8.57
N PRO A 164 -7.72 -8.65 8.00
CA PRO A 164 -8.30 -7.39 8.49
C PRO A 164 -8.70 -7.43 9.97
N ASP A 165 -9.02 -8.62 10.47
CA ASP A 165 -9.46 -8.85 11.85
C ASP A 165 -8.29 -9.18 12.80
N THR A 166 -7.04 -9.15 12.31
CA THR A 166 -5.87 -9.47 13.13
C THR A 166 -5.75 -8.45 14.27
N PRO A 167 -5.78 -8.89 15.55
CA PRO A 167 -5.63 -7.98 16.66
C PRO A 167 -4.20 -7.45 16.69
N ILE A 168 -4.03 -6.14 16.46
CA ILE A 168 -2.76 -5.45 16.65
C ILE A 168 -2.84 -4.50 17.84
N LEU A 169 -1.74 -4.39 18.57
CA LEU A 169 -1.53 -3.43 19.65
C LEU A 169 -0.40 -2.48 19.22
N PRO A 170 -0.68 -1.56 18.27
CA PRO A 170 0.34 -0.73 17.66
C PRO A 170 0.98 0.20 18.70
N VAL A 171 2.30 0.10 18.85
CA VAL A 171 3.08 1.07 19.60
C VAL A 171 3.59 2.13 18.60
N PRO A 172 3.22 3.41 18.75
CA PRO A 172 3.64 4.46 17.82
C PRO A 172 5.16 4.55 17.71
N ALA A 173 5.68 4.63 16.48
CA ALA A 173 7.10 4.88 16.26
C ALA A 173 7.47 6.34 16.62
N PRO A 174 8.69 6.60 17.13
CA PRO A 174 9.21 7.96 17.14
C PRO A 174 9.34 8.47 15.71
N PHE A 175 9.00 9.74 15.49
CA PHE A 175 9.09 10.36 14.18
C PHE A 175 10.53 10.34 13.65
N ALA A 176 10.74 9.77 12.46
CA ALA A 176 12.03 9.76 11.78
C ALA A 176 12.01 10.72 10.58
N PRO A 177 12.78 11.83 10.59
CA PRO A 177 12.79 12.82 9.51
C PRO A 177 13.16 12.23 8.13
N ALA A 178 13.96 11.16 8.10
CA ALA A 178 14.32 10.44 6.88
C ALA A 178 13.11 9.81 6.16
N LEU A 179 11.95 9.69 6.82
CA LEU A 179 10.72 9.17 6.23
C LEU A 179 9.80 10.23 5.63
N LEU A 180 10.17 11.52 5.69
CA LEU A 180 9.35 12.60 5.13
C LEU A 180 8.99 12.37 3.65
N GLY A 181 9.86 11.70 2.88
CA GLY A 181 9.60 11.34 1.47
C GLY A 181 8.85 10.02 1.26
N HIS A 182 8.63 9.23 2.32
CA HIS A 182 8.10 7.86 2.25
C HIS A 182 6.76 7.65 2.96
N ILE A 183 6.28 8.64 3.74
CA ILE A 183 4.99 8.55 4.43
C ILE A 183 3.88 8.98 3.47
N PRO A 184 2.99 8.06 3.03
CA PRO A 184 1.82 8.45 2.25
C PRO A 184 0.84 9.22 3.16
N LEU A 185 0.54 10.47 2.79
CA LEU A 185 -0.49 11.24 3.49
C LEU A 185 -1.83 11.04 2.79
N PRO A 186 -2.92 10.76 3.54
CA PRO A 186 -4.26 10.63 2.95
C PRO A 186 -4.72 12.01 2.48
N ALA A 187 -4.57 12.28 1.18
CA ALA A 187 -5.04 13.50 0.56
C ALA A 187 -6.50 13.37 0.12
N ARG A 188 -7.28 14.43 0.31
CA ARG A 188 -8.64 14.56 -0.23
C ARG A 188 -8.65 15.62 -1.32
N ILE A 189 -9.30 15.32 -2.43
CA ILE A 189 -9.64 16.32 -3.45
C ILE A 189 -11.02 16.85 -3.11
N LEU A 190 -11.11 18.14 -2.82
CA LEU A 190 -12.33 18.87 -2.58
C LEU A 190 -12.69 19.58 -3.89
N ILE A 191 -13.86 19.30 -4.44
CA ILE A 191 -14.38 20.01 -5.63
C ILE A 191 -15.55 20.84 -5.14
N ASP A 192 -15.53 22.13 -5.46
CA ASP A 192 -16.62 23.01 -5.07
C ASP A 192 -17.90 22.62 -5.83
N GLY A 193 -18.93 22.22 -5.08
CA GLY A 193 -20.23 21.85 -5.62
C GLY A 193 -21.08 23.05 -6.01
N PRO A 194 -22.20 22.83 -6.75
CA PRO A 194 -23.18 23.87 -6.95
C PRO A 194 -23.79 24.30 -5.61
N ARG A 195 -24.11 25.59 -5.48
CA ARG A 195 -24.88 26.08 -4.33
C ARG A 195 -26.34 25.67 -4.50
N LEU A 196 -26.85 24.82 -3.62
CA LEU A 196 -28.24 24.38 -3.59
C LEU A 196 -28.98 25.03 -2.42
N SER A 197 -30.26 25.31 -2.60
CA SER A 197 -31.12 25.64 -1.45
C SER A 197 -31.34 24.39 -0.59
N PRO A 198 -31.63 24.53 0.72
CA PRO A 198 -31.93 23.36 1.57
C PRO A 198 -33.08 22.50 1.03
N THR A 199 -34.10 23.12 0.42
CA THR A 199 -35.24 22.42 -0.17
C THR A 199 -34.82 21.60 -1.38
N ASP A 200 -34.04 22.17 -2.30
CA ASP A 200 -33.55 21.45 -3.49
C ASP A 200 -32.62 20.31 -3.09
N ALA A 201 -31.76 20.53 -2.10
CA ALA A 201 -30.86 19.50 -1.58
C ALA A 201 -31.65 18.33 -0.95
N ALA A 202 -32.75 18.61 -0.26
CA ALA A 202 -33.61 17.59 0.35
C ALA A 202 -34.45 16.81 -0.68
N ALA A 203 -34.70 17.40 -1.86
CA ALA A 203 -35.46 16.77 -2.94
C ALA A 203 -34.63 15.83 -3.82
N LEU A 204 -33.29 15.82 -3.67
CA LEU A 204 -32.40 14.97 -4.45
C LEU A 204 -32.65 13.48 -4.19
N ALA A 205 -32.75 12.70 -5.26
CA ALA A 205 -32.88 11.26 -5.25
C ALA A 205 -31.70 10.57 -5.97
N PRO A 206 -31.42 9.29 -5.67
CA PRO A 206 -30.44 8.52 -6.43
C PRO A 206 -30.77 8.52 -7.92
N GLY A 207 -29.83 8.98 -8.75
CA GLY A 207 -30.00 9.10 -10.20
C GLY A 207 -30.11 10.54 -10.70
N ASP A 208 -30.32 11.51 -9.81
CA ASP A 208 -30.34 12.92 -10.18
C ASP A 208 -28.96 13.43 -10.58
N LEU A 209 -28.93 14.38 -11.53
CA LEU A 209 -27.72 14.97 -12.06
C LEU A 209 -27.52 16.39 -11.53
N LEU A 210 -26.36 16.63 -10.94
CA LEU A 210 -25.93 17.96 -10.49
C LEU A 210 -24.81 18.49 -11.38
N LEU A 211 -24.99 19.69 -11.92
CA LEU A 211 -23.96 20.39 -12.67
C LEU A 211 -22.99 21.07 -11.70
N ILE A 212 -21.73 20.62 -11.72
CA ILE A 212 -20.65 21.07 -10.82
C ILE A 212 -19.83 22.23 -11.45
N GLY A 213 -20.32 22.79 -12.55
CA GLY A 213 -19.65 23.85 -13.31
C GLY A 213 -18.94 23.33 -14.57
N ALA A 214 -18.31 24.27 -15.31
CA ALA A 214 -17.55 23.98 -16.52
C ALA A 214 -16.05 23.80 -16.19
N ALA A 215 -15.35 22.99 -16.99
CA ALA A 215 -13.90 22.83 -16.85
C ALA A 215 -13.16 24.14 -17.21
N PRO A 216 -12.06 24.50 -16.52
CA PRO A 216 -11.43 23.78 -15.40
C PRO A 216 -12.25 23.83 -14.10
N LEU A 217 -12.33 22.71 -13.39
CA LEU A 217 -13.06 22.64 -12.11
C LEU A 217 -12.19 23.19 -10.99
N MET A 218 -12.71 24.17 -10.25
CA MET A 218 -12.05 24.66 -9.05
C MET A 218 -12.03 23.55 -8.00
N ALA A 219 -10.86 23.34 -7.39
CA ALA A 219 -10.66 22.29 -6.43
C ALA A 219 -9.60 22.66 -5.40
N GLY A 220 -9.57 21.94 -4.29
CA GLY A 220 -8.52 22.01 -3.29
C GLY A 220 -7.97 20.63 -2.96
N VAL A 221 -6.69 20.56 -2.64
CA VAL A 221 -6.09 19.37 -2.01
C VAL A 221 -6.02 19.61 -0.52
N GLY A 222 -6.80 18.85 0.24
CA GLY A 222 -6.78 18.85 1.69
C GLY A 222 -5.90 17.73 2.22
N LEU A 223 -5.01 18.07 3.15
CA LEU A 223 -4.31 17.11 4.00
C LEU A 223 -4.83 17.24 5.44
N PRO A 224 -4.86 16.16 6.23
CA PRO A 224 -5.28 16.24 7.62
C PRO A 224 -4.44 17.25 8.40
N GLY A 225 -5.10 18.18 9.10
CA GLY A 225 -4.44 19.18 9.95
C GLY A 225 -3.70 20.30 9.20
N ALA A 226 -3.76 20.34 7.86
CA ALA A 226 -3.11 21.36 7.05
C ALA A 226 -4.15 22.23 6.31
N PRO A 227 -3.79 23.47 5.95
CA PRO A 227 -4.63 24.29 5.08
C PRO A 227 -4.81 23.61 3.72
N VAL A 228 -5.99 23.78 3.14
CA VAL A 228 -6.30 23.28 1.80
C VAL A 228 -5.46 24.04 0.77
N VAL A 229 -4.75 23.31 -0.08
CA VAL A 229 -4.00 23.89 -1.21
C VAL A 229 -4.98 24.12 -2.36
N PRO A 230 -5.28 25.39 -2.72
CA PRO A 230 -6.22 25.67 -3.79
C PRO A 230 -5.61 25.33 -5.14
N GLY A 231 -6.45 24.96 -6.10
CA GLY A 231 -6.03 24.58 -7.44
C GLY A 231 -7.19 24.40 -8.40
N ARG A 232 -6.88 23.72 -9.51
CA ARG A 232 -7.86 23.37 -10.52
C ARG A 232 -7.64 21.96 -11.05
N ILE A 233 -8.71 21.24 -11.29
CA ILE A 233 -8.71 19.97 -11.99
C ILE A 233 -8.92 20.25 -13.48
N LEU A 234 -8.06 19.64 -14.30
CA LEU A 234 -8.15 19.61 -15.74
C LEU A 234 -8.59 18.20 -16.15
N PRO A 235 -9.91 17.93 -16.30
CA PRO A 235 -10.39 16.56 -16.52
C PRO A 235 -9.84 15.93 -17.80
N ALA A 236 -9.67 16.73 -18.86
CA ALA A 236 -9.09 16.28 -20.13
C ALA A 236 -7.63 15.82 -19.98
N GLU A 237 -6.85 16.48 -19.13
CA GLU A 237 -5.44 16.17 -18.87
C GLU A 237 -5.26 15.19 -17.69
N ARG A 238 -6.34 14.87 -16.97
CA ARG A 238 -6.33 14.04 -15.76
C ARG A 238 -5.34 14.55 -14.69
N LEU A 239 -5.25 15.87 -14.55
CA LEU A 239 -4.23 16.52 -13.73
C LEU A 239 -4.84 17.58 -12.81
N PHE A 240 -4.31 17.67 -11.59
CA PHE A 240 -4.56 18.79 -10.67
C PHE A 240 -3.40 19.77 -10.76
N ARG A 241 -3.69 21.06 -11.00
CA ARG A 241 -2.70 22.14 -10.96
C ARG A 241 -2.94 23.00 -9.72
N PRO A 242 -1.98 23.09 -8.78
CA PRO A 242 -2.04 24.07 -7.71
C PRO A 242 -2.13 25.48 -8.29
N MET A 243 -2.89 26.35 -7.64
CA MET A 243 -2.83 27.79 -7.88
C MET A 243 -1.76 28.36 -6.95
N SER A 244 -0.70 28.88 -7.56
CA SER A 244 0.39 29.62 -6.90
C SER A 244 -0.11 30.92 -6.30
#